data_AF-A0A436H6X2-F1
#
_entry.id   AF-A0A436H6X2-F1
#
_cell.length_a   1.000
_cell.length_b   1.000
_cell.length_c   1.000
_cell.angle_alpha   90.00
_cell.angle_beta   90.00
_cell.angle_gamma   90.00
#
_symmetry.space_group_name_H-M   'P 1'
#
loop_
_entity.id
_entity.type
_entity.pdbx_description
1 polymer ?
#
loop_
_entity_poly.entity_id
_entity_poly.type
_entity_poly.pdbx_seq_one_letter_code
_entity_poly.pdbx_strand_id
1 'polypeptide(L)'
;PTSFLKHAVDFDGDGRADIWNSTPDVLASIANYLVHYGWVKGRGWGFEVTVPESVSCSLEGPDQGKKISQWADMGIKRVGGKPFPASELKAEGFLLMPAGRSGPAFVATPNFYVLKQYNTSDLYALFIGHGADRIAHGDANFAGSWGAVGGLHRSDIAALQRSLEAKGYDVGSADGLPGFKTRRSIGTWQAKNGRAATCFPDADLVAALK
;
A
#
# COMPACT_ATOMS: atom_id res chain seq x y z
N PRO A 1 18.29 14.43 9.89
CA PRO A 1 18.20 15.65 10.74
C PRO A 1 17.06 16.61 10.37
N THR A 2 16.79 16.86 9.07
CA THR A 2 15.74 17.81 8.64
C THR A 2 14.33 17.44 9.10
N SER A 3 14.00 16.15 9.16
CA SER A 3 12.71 15.67 9.71
C SER A 3 12.55 16.05 11.19
N PHE A 4 13.59 15.85 12.00
CA PHE A 4 13.59 16.24 13.41
C PHE A 4 13.28 17.74 13.56
N LEU A 5 13.98 18.60 12.84
CA LEU A 5 13.76 20.06 12.90
C LEU A 5 12.34 20.49 12.49
N LYS A 6 11.66 19.71 11.66
CA LYS A 6 10.31 20.01 11.18
C LYS A 6 9.20 19.47 12.08
N HIS A 7 9.46 18.37 12.77
CA HIS A 7 8.39 17.56 13.38
C HIS A 7 8.62 17.22 14.84
N ALA A 8 9.83 17.38 15.38
CA ALA A 8 10.09 17.08 16.78
C ALA A 8 9.32 18.05 17.69
N VAL A 9 8.78 17.51 18.79
CA VAL A 9 7.97 18.22 19.77
C VAL A 9 8.59 17.99 21.14
N ASP A 10 8.86 19.09 21.85
CA ASP A 10 9.05 19.11 23.30
C ASP A 10 7.65 19.04 23.93
N PHE A 11 7.31 17.88 24.47
CA PHE A 11 5.97 17.62 24.98
C PHE A 11 5.90 17.69 26.50
N ASP A 12 7.00 17.42 27.21
CA ASP A 12 7.06 17.53 28.66
C ASP A 12 7.43 18.94 29.17
N GLY A 13 7.86 19.83 28.27
CA GLY A 13 8.04 21.26 28.51
C GLY A 13 9.37 21.63 29.16
N ASP A 14 10.39 20.76 29.05
CA ASP A 14 11.71 20.99 29.64
C ASP A 14 12.62 21.92 28.79
N GLY A 15 12.13 22.33 27.62
CA GLY A 15 12.83 23.17 26.65
C GLY A 15 13.58 22.40 25.57
N ARG A 16 13.46 21.06 25.50
CA ARG A 16 14.16 20.20 24.54
C ARG A 16 13.20 19.17 23.96
N ALA A 17 13.25 18.99 22.64
CA ALA A 17 12.57 17.86 21.99
C ALA A 17 13.51 16.64 21.98
N ASP A 18 13.57 15.87 23.08
CA ASP A 18 14.46 14.73 23.24
C ASP A 18 13.83 13.42 22.71
N ILE A 19 13.92 13.21 21.40
CA ILE A 19 13.47 11.95 20.77
C ILE A 19 14.39 10.74 21.06
N TRP A 20 15.44 10.90 21.87
CA TRP A 20 16.32 9.80 22.25
C TRP A 20 15.95 9.20 23.59
N ASN A 21 15.61 10.04 24.58
CA ASN A 21 15.39 9.59 25.95
C ASN A 21 14.03 9.97 26.54
N SER A 22 13.26 10.88 25.92
CA SER A 22 11.92 11.24 26.38
C SER A 22 10.85 10.47 25.58
N THR A 23 10.20 9.51 26.25
CA THR A 23 9.05 8.79 25.64
C THR A 23 7.90 9.74 25.25
N PRO A 24 7.51 10.72 26.10
CA PRO A 24 6.54 11.75 25.70
C PRO A 24 6.90 12.46 24.40
N ASP A 25 8.15 12.91 24.25
CA ASP A 25 8.61 13.63 23.06
C ASP A 25 8.63 12.74 21.83
N VAL A 26 9.07 11.48 21.96
CA VAL A 26 9.04 10.51 20.87
C VAL A 26 7.61 10.34 20.34
N LEU A 27 6.65 10.09 21.23
CA LEU A 27 5.26 9.85 20.84
C LEU A 27 4.61 11.11 20.26
N ALA A 28 4.85 12.28 20.86
CA ALA A 28 4.35 13.55 20.37
C ALA A 28 4.94 13.92 19.01
N SER A 29 6.23 13.67 18.80
CA SER A 29 6.92 13.90 17.53
C SER A 29 6.39 12.99 16.42
N ILE A 30 6.15 11.71 16.72
CA ILE A 30 5.52 10.77 15.78
C ILE A 30 4.10 11.24 15.43
N ALA A 31 3.30 11.62 16.43
CA ALA A 31 1.95 12.12 16.20
C ALA A 31 1.94 13.40 15.35
N ASN A 32 2.83 14.35 15.65
CA ASN A 32 2.98 15.60 14.90
C ASN A 32 3.41 15.33 13.45
N TYR A 33 4.32 14.37 13.24
CA TYR A 33 4.68 13.91 11.89
C TYR A 33 3.46 13.40 11.13
N LEU A 34 2.68 12.47 11.72
CA LEU A 34 1.49 11.91 11.07
C LEU A 34 0.44 12.99 10.77
N VAL A 35 0.19 13.92 11.71
CA VAL A 35 -0.74 15.04 11.52
C VAL A 35 -0.27 15.96 10.39
N HIS A 36 1.03 16.30 10.35
CA HIS A 36 1.60 17.15 9.31
C HIS A 36 1.35 16.57 7.90
N TYR A 37 1.47 15.25 7.75
CA TYR A 37 1.23 14.57 6.47
C TYR A 37 -0.24 14.22 6.20
N GLY A 38 -1.17 14.66 7.05
CA GLY A 38 -2.60 14.58 6.79
C GLY A 38 -3.30 13.35 7.38
N TRP A 39 -2.80 12.81 8.50
CA TRP A 39 -3.50 11.74 9.22
C TRP A 39 -4.94 12.13 9.54
N VAL A 40 -5.88 11.29 9.11
CA VAL A 40 -7.30 11.43 9.38
C VAL A 40 -7.64 10.74 10.69
N LYS A 41 -7.87 11.52 11.75
CA LYS A 41 -8.23 11.00 13.07
C LYS A 41 -9.52 10.17 13.00
N GLY A 42 -9.53 9.03 13.70
CA GLY A 42 -10.69 8.13 13.76
C GLY A 42 -10.86 7.21 12.55
N ARG A 43 -9.99 7.33 11.54
CA ARG A 43 -9.99 6.47 10.36
C ARG A 43 -8.84 5.46 10.43
N GLY A 44 -9.13 4.18 10.17
CA GLY A 44 -8.11 3.14 10.09
C GLY A 44 -7.23 3.28 8.84
N TRP A 45 -6.14 2.52 8.75
CA TRP A 45 -5.25 2.51 7.58
C TRP A 45 -5.85 1.78 6.38
N GLY A 46 -6.72 0.79 6.59
CA GLY A 46 -7.33 0.02 5.51
C GLY A 46 -8.21 -1.12 5.97
N PHE A 47 -8.76 -1.84 4.99
CA PHE A 47 -9.54 -3.06 5.20
C PHE A 47 -8.97 -4.18 4.35
N GLU A 48 -8.71 -5.35 4.93
CA GLU A 48 -8.45 -6.55 4.14
C GLU A 48 -9.74 -6.97 3.42
N VAL A 49 -9.62 -7.29 2.13
CA VAL A 49 -10.75 -7.57 1.25
C VAL A 49 -10.49 -8.80 0.36
N THR A 50 -11.58 -9.42 -0.09
CA THR A 50 -11.58 -10.32 -1.24
C THR A 50 -11.90 -9.51 -2.50
N VAL A 51 -11.16 -9.78 -3.58
CA VAL A 51 -11.30 -9.09 -4.86
C VAL A 51 -11.67 -10.13 -5.92
N PRO A 52 -12.87 -10.07 -6.52
CA PRO A 52 -13.26 -11.04 -7.54
C PRO A 52 -12.41 -10.89 -8.82
N GLU A 53 -12.31 -11.97 -9.60
CA GLU A 53 -11.53 -11.98 -10.86
C GLU A 53 -12.03 -10.94 -11.88
N SER A 54 -13.33 -10.62 -11.84
CA SER A 54 -13.93 -9.59 -12.68
C SER A 54 -13.39 -8.17 -12.42
N VAL A 55 -12.80 -7.93 -11.25
CA VAL A 55 -12.24 -6.62 -10.89
C VAL A 55 -10.76 -6.60 -11.21
N SER A 56 -10.36 -5.86 -12.23
CA SER A 56 -8.96 -5.78 -12.66
C SER A 56 -8.02 -5.33 -11.53
N CYS A 57 -6.93 -6.06 -11.31
CA CYS A 57 -5.87 -5.67 -10.39
C CYS A 57 -5.11 -4.42 -10.84
N SER A 58 -5.23 -4.02 -12.11
CA SER A 58 -4.64 -2.76 -12.63
C SER A 58 -5.36 -1.51 -12.13
N LEU A 59 -6.46 -1.65 -11.38
CA LEU A 59 -7.11 -0.56 -10.66
C LEU A 59 -6.39 -0.20 -9.34
N GLU A 60 -5.27 -0.86 -9.03
CA GLU A 60 -4.43 -0.56 -7.87
C GLU A 60 -3.81 0.86 -7.93
N GLY A 61 -3.76 1.53 -6.78
CA GLY A 61 -2.94 2.71 -6.57
C GLY A 61 -3.67 3.91 -5.95
N PRO A 62 -2.91 4.85 -5.34
CA PRO A 62 -3.47 6.08 -4.76
C PRO A 62 -4.06 7.04 -5.79
N ASP A 63 -3.69 6.91 -7.07
CA ASP A 63 -4.17 7.72 -8.19
C ASP A 63 -5.39 7.10 -8.90
N GLN A 64 -5.93 5.99 -8.38
CA GLN A 64 -7.11 5.27 -8.90
C GLN A 64 -8.21 5.13 -7.83
N GLY A 65 -8.25 6.07 -6.89
CA GLY A 65 -9.22 6.09 -5.79
C GLY A 65 -10.67 6.04 -6.23
N LYS A 66 -11.49 5.37 -5.43
CA LYS A 66 -12.96 5.31 -5.58
C LYS A 66 -13.61 5.41 -4.22
N LYS A 67 -14.89 5.77 -4.19
CA LYS A 67 -15.69 5.60 -2.97
C LYS A 67 -15.70 4.12 -2.59
N ILE A 68 -15.63 3.81 -1.30
CA ILE A 68 -15.67 2.42 -0.82
C ILE A 68 -16.97 1.71 -1.27
N SER A 69 -18.08 2.43 -1.39
CA SER A 69 -19.31 1.88 -1.97
C SER A 69 -19.13 1.39 -3.40
N GLN A 70 -18.36 2.09 -4.23
CA GLN A 70 -18.11 1.69 -5.62
C GLN A 70 -17.26 0.43 -5.70
N TRP A 71 -16.28 0.27 -4.81
CA TRP A 71 -15.54 -0.99 -4.68
C TRP A 71 -16.48 -2.14 -4.27
N ALA A 72 -17.39 -1.88 -3.33
CA ALA A 72 -18.39 -2.86 -2.90
C ALA A 72 -19.35 -3.24 -4.04
N ASP A 73 -19.81 -2.27 -4.84
CA ASP A 73 -20.68 -2.48 -6.01
C ASP A 73 -19.99 -3.32 -7.09
N MET A 74 -18.66 -3.22 -7.20
CA MET A 74 -17.83 -4.07 -8.07
C MET A 74 -17.65 -5.49 -7.52
N GLY A 75 -18.16 -5.79 -6.32
CA GLY A 75 -18.10 -7.10 -5.68
C GLY A 75 -16.92 -7.30 -4.73
N ILE A 76 -16.12 -6.26 -4.45
CA ILE A 76 -15.10 -6.32 -3.40
C ILE A 76 -15.79 -6.40 -2.04
N LYS A 77 -15.38 -7.34 -1.19
CA LYS A 77 -15.97 -7.54 0.14
C LYS A 77 -14.88 -7.59 1.19
N ARG A 78 -15.14 -7.10 2.41
CA ARG A 78 -14.17 -7.34 3.50
C ARG A 78 -14.11 -8.82 3.84
N VAL A 79 -12.93 -9.26 4.27
CA VAL A 79 -12.71 -10.62 4.75
C VAL A 79 -13.59 -10.95 5.96
N GLY A 80 -13.85 -12.23 6.16
CA GLY A 80 -14.70 -12.71 7.27
C GLY A 80 -16.17 -12.29 7.18
N GLY A 81 -16.64 -11.85 6.01
CA GLY A 81 -18.03 -11.45 5.79
C GLY A 81 -18.42 -10.12 6.46
N LYS A 82 -17.46 -9.35 6.96
CA LYS A 82 -17.71 -8.07 7.62
C LYS A 82 -18.24 -7.05 6.59
N PRO A 83 -19.25 -6.22 6.93
CA PRO A 83 -19.59 -5.08 6.08
C PRO A 83 -18.53 -3.99 6.18
N PHE A 84 -18.36 -3.19 5.13
CA PHE A 84 -17.66 -1.92 5.25
C PHE A 84 -18.42 -1.02 6.26
N PRO A 85 -17.72 -0.27 7.14
CA PRO A 85 -18.40 0.66 8.03
C PRO A 85 -19.25 1.66 7.24
N ALA A 86 -20.48 1.93 7.71
CA ALA A 86 -21.38 2.85 7.01
C ALA A 86 -20.79 4.26 6.83
N SER A 87 -20.00 4.72 7.82
CA SER A 87 -19.26 5.98 7.76
C SER A 87 -18.20 6.02 6.65
N GLU A 88 -17.69 4.86 6.22
CA GLU A 88 -16.62 4.75 5.23
C GLU A 88 -17.14 4.59 3.80
N LEU A 89 -18.40 4.17 3.59
CA LEU A 89 -18.93 3.88 2.26
C LEU A 89 -18.83 5.07 1.28
N LYS A 90 -18.98 6.30 1.78
CA LYS A 90 -18.87 7.52 0.96
C LYS A 90 -17.43 8.06 0.88
N ALA A 91 -16.54 7.57 1.73
CA ALA A 91 -15.14 7.99 1.77
C ALA A 91 -14.34 7.31 0.65
N GLU A 92 -13.28 7.96 0.22
CA GLU A 92 -12.37 7.43 -0.79
C GLU A 92 -11.47 6.33 -0.19
N GLY A 93 -11.30 5.25 -0.92
CA GLY A 93 -10.34 4.19 -0.64
C GLY A 93 -9.65 3.72 -1.92
N PHE A 94 -8.52 3.05 -1.74
CA PHE A 94 -7.59 2.70 -2.82
C PHE A 94 -7.35 1.20 -2.80
N LEU A 95 -7.51 0.54 -3.95
CA LEU A 95 -7.12 -0.86 -4.06
C LEU A 95 -5.61 -0.96 -3.87
N LEU A 96 -5.19 -1.87 -2.99
CA LEU A 96 -3.80 -2.20 -2.68
C LEU A 96 -3.63 -3.71 -2.79
N MET A 97 -2.68 -4.15 -3.62
CA MET A 97 -2.38 -5.55 -3.90
C MET A 97 -0.86 -5.75 -3.89
N PRO A 98 -0.22 -5.83 -2.71
CA PRO A 98 1.24 -5.79 -2.57
C PRO A 98 1.97 -6.95 -3.26
N ALA A 99 1.29 -8.09 -3.45
CA ALA A 99 1.76 -9.23 -4.24
C ALA A 99 0.92 -9.47 -5.51
N GLY A 100 0.26 -8.43 -6.03
CA GLY A 100 -0.72 -8.58 -7.11
C GLY A 100 -1.80 -9.60 -6.71
N ARG A 101 -2.15 -10.50 -7.64
CA ARG A 101 -3.11 -11.60 -7.41
C ARG A 101 -2.56 -12.73 -6.52
N SER A 102 -1.28 -12.72 -6.18
CA SER A 102 -0.61 -13.79 -5.43
C SER A 102 -0.60 -13.54 -3.91
N GLY A 103 -1.47 -12.68 -3.37
CA GLY A 103 -1.49 -12.41 -1.94
C GLY A 103 -2.76 -11.71 -1.45
N PRO A 104 -2.79 -11.32 -0.16
CA PRO A 104 -3.87 -10.53 0.40
C PRO A 104 -4.06 -9.21 -0.35
N ALA A 105 -5.31 -8.76 -0.42
CA ALA A 105 -5.68 -7.48 -1.01
C ALA A 105 -6.37 -6.60 0.02
N PHE A 106 -6.26 -5.29 -0.17
CA PHE A 106 -6.78 -4.30 0.76
C PHE A 106 -7.49 -3.18 0.02
N VAL A 107 -8.50 -2.60 0.66
CA VAL A 107 -8.93 -1.23 0.37
C VAL A 107 -8.26 -0.33 1.41
N ALA A 108 -7.15 0.29 1.01
CA ALA A 108 -6.39 1.22 1.82
C ALA A 108 -7.10 2.57 1.91
N THR A 109 -6.95 3.26 3.03
CA THR A 109 -7.40 4.65 3.21
C THR A 109 -6.22 5.61 2.98
N PRO A 110 -6.45 6.94 2.94
CA PRO A 110 -5.37 7.93 2.93
C PRO A 110 -4.36 7.73 4.07
N ASN A 111 -4.78 7.21 5.24
CA ASN A 111 -3.88 6.97 6.37
C ASN A 111 -2.79 5.94 6.05
N PHE A 112 -3.05 4.96 5.17
CA PHE A 112 -1.99 4.07 4.67
C PHE A 112 -0.88 4.84 3.96
N TYR A 113 -1.26 5.84 3.15
CA TYR A 113 -0.30 6.66 2.42
C TYR A 113 0.39 7.71 3.31
N VAL A 114 -0.23 8.08 4.45
CA VAL A 114 0.44 8.85 5.50
C VAL A 114 1.55 8.02 6.15
N LEU A 115 1.31 6.74 6.46
CA LEU A 115 2.36 5.84 6.98
C LEU A 115 3.53 5.72 6.01
N LYS A 116 3.25 5.71 4.70
CA LYS A 116 4.28 5.69 3.65
C LYS A 116 5.12 6.96 3.56
N GLN A 117 4.71 8.08 4.16
CA GLN A 117 5.57 9.27 4.23
C GLN A 117 6.77 9.00 5.14
N TYR A 118 6.58 8.20 6.19
CA TYR A 118 7.67 7.82 7.09
C TYR A 118 8.70 6.91 6.39
N ASN A 119 8.22 5.98 5.57
CA ASN A 119 9.04 5.13 4.71
C ASN A 119 8.22 4.70 3.49
N THR A 120 8.72 5.00 2.29
CA THR A 120 8.06 4.80 0.99
C THR A 120 8.00 3.33 0.57
N SER A 121 7.41 2.47 1.40
CA SER A 121 7.28 1.02 1.17
C SER A 121 5.88 0.54 1.57
N ASP A 122 5.20 -0.17 0.65
CA ASP A 122 3.89 -0.77 0.92
C ASP A 122 3.99 -1.82 2.05
N LEU A 123 5.06 -2.62 2.07
CA LEU A 123 5.27 -3.64 3.09
C LEU A 123 5.56 -3.02 4.46
N TYR A 124 6.27 -1.89 4.50
CA TYR A 124 6.47 -1.14 5.74
C TYR A 124 5.14 -0.61 6.28
N ALA A 125 4.36 0.08 5.45
CA ALA A 125 3.08 0.64 5.88
C ALA A 125 2.09 -0.46 6.28
N LEU A 126 2.11 -1.61 5.59
CA LEU A 126 1.32 -2.77 5.95
C LEU A 126 1.77 -3.38 7.29
N PHE A 127 3.08 -3.48 7.53
CA PHE A 127 3.62 -3.95 8.80
C PHE A 127 3.20 -3.05 9.97
N ILE A 128 3.31 -1.72 9.82
CA ILE A 128 2.93 -0.76 10.85
C ILE A 128 1.40 -0.78 11.08
N GLY A 129 0.61 -0.71 10.01
CA GLY A 129 -0.85 -0.73 10.10
C GLY A 129 -1.38 -2.00 10.75
N HIS A 130 -0.92 -3.16 10.27
CA HIS A 130 -1.32 -4.45 10.84
C HIS A 130 -0.78 -4.61 12.27
N GLY A 131 0.45 -4.18 12.56
CA GLY A 131 1.00 -4.18 13.91
C GLY A 131 0.16 -3.38 14.90
N ALA A 132 -0.35 -2.21 14.48
CA ALA A 132 -1.29 -1.41 15.27
C ALA A 132 -2.61 -2.15 15.51
N ASP A 133 -3.19 -2.81 14.50
CA ASP A 133 -4.43 -3.60 14.66
C ASP A 133 -4.22 -4.77 15.63
N ARG A 134 -3.06 -5.44 15.58
CA ARG A 134 -2.69 -6.51 16.53
C ARG A 134 -2.63 -6.00 17.97
N ILE A 135 -2.05 -4.81 18.19
CA ILE A 135 -1.95 -4.20 19.53
C ILE A 135 -3.33 -3.74 20.02
N ALA A 136 -4.11 -3.07 19.17
CA ALA A 136 -5.37 -2.43 19.57
C ALA A 136 -6.57 -3.39 19.61
N HIS A 137 -6.57 -4.42 18.76
CA HIS A 137 -7.73 -5.28 18.52
C HIS A 137 -7.45 -6.76 18.71
N GLY A 138 -6.19 -7.15 18.92
CA GLY A 138 -5.81 -8.55 19.07
C GLY A 138 -5.87 -9.33 17.75
N ASP A 139 -5.80 -8.64 16.62
CA ASP A 139 -5.80 -9.26 15.29
C ASP A 139 -4.66 -10.28 15.16
N ALA A 140 -4.86 -11.29 14.31
CA ALA A 140 -3.91 -12.37 14.11
C ALA A 140 -3.20 -12.24 12.76
N ASN A 141 -3.33 -13.24 11.90
CA ASN A 141 -2.79 -13.23 10.54
C ASN A 141 -3.79 -12.58 9.58
N PHE A 142 -3.31 -12.16 8.41
CA PHE A 142 -4.19 -11.87 7.28
C PHE A 142 -5.02 -13.12 6.93
N ALA A 143 -6.26 -12.91 6.48
CA ALA A 143 -7.12 -14.00 6.03
C ALA A 143 -6.63 -14.61 4.70
N GLY A 144 -6.08 -13.78 3.81
CA GLY A 144 -5.40 -14.22 2.59
C GLY A 144 -4.04 -14.85 2.86
N SER A 145 -3.69 -15.88 2.09
CA SER A 145 -2.34 -16.44 2.07
C SER A 145 -1.45 -15.71 1.08
N TRP A 146 -0.14 -15.70 1.34
CA TRP A 146 0.85 -15.27 0.37
C TRP A 146 1.25 -16.46 -0.51
N GLY A 147 1.04 -16.32 -1.81
CA GLY A 147 1.53 -17.25 -2.81
C GLY A 147 3.01 -17.06 -3.11
N ALA A 148 3.53 -17.88 -4.02
CA ALA A 148 4.90 -17.77 -4.49
C ALA A 148 5.08 -16.47 -5.29
N VAL A 149 5.69 -15.47 -4.66
CA VAL A 149 6.27 -14.30 -5.32
C VAL A 149 7.73 -14.63 -5.60
N GLY A 150 8.11 -14.77 -6.88
CA GLY A 150 9.44 -15.29 -7.26
C GLY A 150 10.62 -14.47 -6.73
N GLY A 151 11.83 -15.04 -6.80
CA GLY A 151 13.07 -14.40 -6.35
C GLY A 151 13.77 -13.58 -7.43
N LEU A 152 13.10 -12.58 -8.00
CA LEU A 152 13.72 -11.70 -9.00
C LEU A 152 14.78 -10.79 -8.36
N HIS A 153 15.90 -10.59 -9.05
CA HIS A 153 16.87 -9.59 -8.64
C HIS A 153 16.32 -8.19 -8.93
N ARG A 154 16.79 -7.20 -8.15
CA ARG A 154 16.50 -5.78 -8.40
C ARG A 154 16.84 -5.37 -9.84
N SER A 155 17.91 -5.94 -10.41
CA SER A 155 18.31 -5.72 -11.80
C SER A 155 17.29 -6.26 -12.82
N ASP A 156 16.66 -7.41 -12.54
CA ASP A 156 15.63 -7.99 -13.40
C ASP A 156 14.39 -7.11 -13.44
N ILE A 157 13.98 -6.62 -12.26
CA ILE A 157 12.84 -5.70 -12.14
C ILE A 157 13.14 -4.36 -12.82
N ALA A 158 14.36 -3.82 -12.68
CA ALA A 158 14.75 -2.59 -13.36
C ALA A 158 14.81 -2.73 -14.88
N ALA A 159 15.20 -3.91 -15.39
CA ALA A 159 15.14 -4.21 -16.82
C ALA A 159 13.70 -4.30 -17.31
N LEU A 160 12.84 -5.02 -16.57
CA LEU A 160 11.40 -5.11 -16.83
C LEU A 160 10.73 -3.73 -16.90
N GLN A 161 11.02 -2.86 -15.92
CA GLN A 161 10.51 -1.49 -15.87
C GLN A 161 10.93 -0.68 -17.09
N ARG A 162 12.21 -0.73 -17.49
CA ARG A 162 12.70 -0.06 -18.71
C ARG A 162 12.00 -0.57 -19.98
N SER A 163 11.79 -1.88 -20.08
CA SER A 163 11.06 -2.47 -21.21
C SER A 163 9.60 -2.02 -21.26
N LEU A 164 8.94 -1.87 -20.11
CA LEU A 164 7.58 -1.33 -20.02
C LEU A 164 7.54 0.16 -20.37
N GLU A 165 8.48 0.97 -19.87
CA GLU A 165 8.62 2.39 -20.21
C GLU A 165 8.81 2.58 -21.73
N ALA A 166 9.68 1.79 -22.35
CA ALA A 166 9.90 1.80 -23.80
C ALA A 166 8.66 1.45 -24.62
N LYS A 167 7.68 0.76 -24.02
CA LYS A 167 6.37 0.44 -24.62
C LYS A 167 5.27 1.42 -24.21
N GLY A 168 5.60 2.51 -23.52
CA GLY A 168 4.69 3.58 -23.15
C GLY A 168 3.89 3.35 -21.87
N TYR A 169 4.30 2.41 -21.01
CA TYR A 169 3.66 2.18 -19.71
C TYR A 169 4.29 3.04 -18.61
N ASP A 170 3.46 3.63 -17.75
CA ASP A 170 3.92 4.37 -16.57
C ASP A 170 4.22 3.42 -15.41
N VAL A 171 5.50 3.12 -15.20
CA VAL A 171 5.99 2.34 -14.05
C VAL A 171 6.47 3.22 -12.89
N GLY A 172 6.37 4.55 -13.02
CA GLY A 172 7.00 5.53 -12.14
C GLY A 172 8.46 5.75 -12.53
N SER A 173 9.34 4.87 -12.09
CA SER A 173 10.77 4.89 -12.44
C SER A 173 11.34 3.48 -12.46
N ALA A 174 12.34 3.24 -13.32
CA ALA A 174 13.09 1.98 -13.36
C ALA A 174 14.09 1.81 -12.20
N ASP A 175 13.60 1.82 -10.96
CA ASP A 175 14.37 1.72 -9.71
C ASP A 175 14.59 0.29 -9.21
N GLY A 176 14.01 -0.70 -9.89
CA GLY A 176 14.02 -2.12 -9.53
C GLY A 176 13.08 -2.47 -8.37
N LEU A 177 12.18 -1.58 -7.96
CA LEU A 177 11.19 -1.81 -6.93
C LEU A 177 9.78 -1.84 -7.55
N PRO A 178 9.05 -2.97 -7.46
CA PRO A 178 7.78 -3.12 -8.15
C PRO A 178 6.65 -2.46 -7.35
N GLY A 179 6.63 -1.13 -7.27
CA GLY A 179 5.53 -0.36 -6.67
C GLY A 179 4.22 -0.44 -7.48
N PHE A 180 3.14 0.19 -6.98
CA PHE A 180 1.81 0.11 -7.60
C PHE A 180 1.79 0.46 -9.09
N LYS A 181 2.60 1.45 -9.52
CA LYS A 181 2.72 1.82 -10.94
C LYS A 181 3.33 0.72 -11.80
N THR A 182 4.35 0.03 -11.28
CA THR A 182 4.93 -1.13 -11.96
C THR A 182 3.91 -2.28 -12.01
N ARG A 183 3.30 -2.64 -10.88
CA ARG A 183 2.31 -3.72 -10.77
C ARG A 183 1.10 -3.53 -11.68
N ARG A 184 0.49 -2.34 -11.69
CA ARG A 184 -0.65 -2.05 -12.59
C ARG A 184 -0.27 -2.12 -14.07
N SER A 185 0.94 -1.66 -14.42
CA SER A 185 1.44 -1.65 -15.79
C SER A 185 1.72 -3.06 -16.28
N ILE A 186 2.25 -3.93 -15.40
CA ILE A 186 2.34 -5.37 -15.64
C ILE A 186 0.97 -5.96 -15.94
N GLY A 187 -0.03 -5.72 -15.09
CA GLY A 187 -1.39 -6.23 -15.32
C GLY A 187 -2.01 -5.75 -16.63
N THR A 188 -1.81 -4.47 -16.97
CA THR A 188 -2.32 -3.88 -18.21
C THR A 188 -1.65 -4.52 -19.42
N TRP A 189 -0.32 -4.71 -19.37
CA TRP A 189 0.42 -5.39 -20.42
C TRP A 189 -0.01 -6.85 -20.55
N GLN A 190 -0.14 -7.58 -19.44
CA GLN A 190 -0.59 -8.98 -19.44
C GLN A 190 -1.95 -9.12 -20.12
N ALA A 191 -2.94 -8.32 -19.71
CA ALA A 191 -4.28 -8.33 -20.29
C ALA A 191 -4.27 -8.03 -21.79
N LYS A 192 -3.50 -7.02 -22.23
CA LYS A 192 -3.35 -6.66 -23.65
C LYS A 192 -2.70 -7.76 -24.49
N ASN A 193 -1.94 -8.66 -23.88
CA ASN A 193 -1.25 -9.77 -24.54
C ASN A 193 -1.94 -11.12 -24.30
N GLY A 194 -3.21 -11.14 -23.90
CA GLY A 194 -3.98 -12.37 -23.71
C GLY A 194 -3.48 -13.25 -22.55
N ARG A 195 -2.72 -12.68 -21.62
CA ARG A 195 -2.24 -13.36 -20.40
C ARG A 195 -3.15 -13.03 -19.23
N ALA A 196 -3.20 -13.93 -18.24
CA ALA A 196 -3.82 -13.63 -16.96
C ALA A 196 -3.13 -12.43 -16.30
N ALA A 197 -3.91 -11.43 -15.89
CA ALA A 197 -3.40 -10.22 -15.25
C ALA A 197 -3.09 -10.51 -13.77
N THR A 198 -1.86 -10.93 -13.48
CA THR A 198 -1.40 -11.16 -12.11
C THR A 198 -1.03 -9.86 -11.40
N CYS A 199 -0.72 -8.80 -12.16
CA CYS A 199 -0.20 -7.53 -11.65
C CYS A 199 1.05 -7.69 -10.77
N PHE A 200 1.84 -8.72 -11.00
CA PHE A 200 3.06 -8.97 -10.24
C PHE A 200 4.18 -9.44 -11.17
N PRO A 201 5.44 -9.01 -10.95
CA PRO A 201 6.54 -9.44 -11.78
C PRO A 201 6.88 -10.91 -11.51
N ASP A 202 7.15 -11.66 -12.58
CA ASP A 202 7.64 -13.03 -12.55
C ASP A 202 8.74 -13.23 -13.62
N ALA A 203 9.44 -14.37 -13.56
CA ALA A 203 10.57 -14.65 -14.44
C ALA A 203 10.14 -14.76 -15.92
N ASP A 204 8.95 -15.33 -16.18
CA ASP A 204 8.42 -15.50 -17.54
C ASP A 204 8.08 -14.15 -18.18
N LEU A 205 7.60 -13.20 -17.39
CA LEU A 205 7.33 -11.84 -17.79
C LEU A 205 8.62 -11.09 -18.10
N VAL A 206 9.64 -11.20 -17.25
CA VAL A 206 10.96 -10.62 -17.51
C VAL A 206 11.53 -11.16 -18.81
N ALA A 207 11.43 -12.47 -19.05
CA ALA A 207 11.89 -13.09 -20.29
C ALA A 207 11.09 -12.63 -21.52
N ALA A 208 9.78 -12.44 -21.39
CA ALA A 208 8.92 -12.00 -22.49
C ALA A 208 9.05 -10.50 -22.86
N LEU A 209 9.62 -9.70 -21.96
CA LEU A 209 9.80 -8.25 -22.12
C LEU A 209 11.25 -7.83 -22.40
N LYS A 210 12.21 -8.76 -22.28
CA LYS A 210 13.55 -8.60 -22.89
C LYS A 210 13.44 -8.61 -24.40
#